data_AF-A0A8H7FUI0-F1
#
_entry.id   AF-A0A8H7FUI0-F1
#
_cell.length_a   1.000
_cell.length_b   1.000
_cell.length_c   1.000
_cell.angle_alpha   90.00
_cell.angle_beta   90.00
_cell.angle_gamma   90.00
#
_symmetry.space_group_name_H-M   'P 1'
#
loop_
_entity.id
_entity.type
_entity.pdbx_description
1 polymer ?
#
loop_
_entity_poly.entity_id
_entity_poly.type
_entity_poly.pdbx_seq_one_letter_code
_entity_poly.pdbx_strand_id
1 'polypeptide(L)'
;MVNSSISRLASQAFMEGTHWVSPNSSTVERVPSNAMDFKLSHFRFAGHAEAGAWKGLDWTEGPDWYDLRVHWRGFMGVGAVVDRRWKTDETHIVTAGGGFKLKATIATWREWEIRELKEHLDEMIKTLELEEARVPVPRAQDVSSLHHLQPNKGGVLKAMAFSRYYYMDLIAFYRWIREVMDEELVYKRWDSVAAPKDLWKSWWSLPMNGYLLDLKEHQKTHNLPLWRERNVPVHYFWTADLANDERFQAWDPWVLQAEDETEGGVPNSQRLLRENEMYGEGWPCDEWTQYRPAYDQAAVVDLPRLREIRSTWRIYVKDFQGWDRRLVTSEEEQDLCERIYFFKDRMQENPPWRTFYRWIEKEVDSALVILRYTSEPHRHTSTFL
;
A
#
# COMPACT_ATOMS: atom_id res chain seq x y z
N MET A 1 0.21 8.91 -21.52
CA MET A 1 -0.01 10.30 -21.08
C MET A 1 1.02 10.59 -20.01
N VAL A 2 1.95 11.49 -20.26
CA VAL A 2 2.98 11.87 -19.29
C VAL A 2 2.30 12.75 -18.25
N ASN A 3 1.97 12.17 -17.09
CA ASN A 3 1.62 12.96 -15.92
C ASN A 3 2.84 13.81 -15.59
N SER A 4 2.74 15.13 -15.78
CA SER A 4 3.67 16.07 -15.19
C SER A 4 3.49 15.99 -13.68
N SER A 5 4.23 15.08 -13.05
CA SER A 5 4.33 14.99 -11.60
C SER A 5 4.93 16.30 -11.12
N ILE A 6 4.09 17.19 -10.62
CA ILE A 6 4.55 18.16 -9.65
C ILE A 6 5.04 17.29 -8.49
N SER A 7 6.35 17.05 -8.45
CA SER A 7 7.06 16.49 -7.31
C SER A 7 6.68 17.38 -6.13
N ARG A 8 5.68 16.97 -5.35
CA ARG A 8 5.43 17.63 -4.06
C ARG A 8 6.70 17.45 -3.25
N LEU A 9 7.27 18.57 -2.81
CA LEU A 9 8.45 18.57 -1.96
C LEU A 9 8.17 17.75 -0.70
N ALA A 10 9.20 17.11 -0.15
CA ALA A 10 9.08 16.46 1.13
C ALA A 10 8.70 17.51 2.19
N SER A 11 7.94 17.09 3.21
CA SER A 11 7.58 17.94 4.34
C SER A 11 7.76 17.19 5.65
N GLN A 12 7.82 17.94 6.74
CA GLN A 12 7.88 17.42 8.10
C GLN A 12 7.09 18.35 9.03
N ALA A 13 6.59 17.81 10.14
CA ALA A 13 5.92 18.61 11.16
C ALA A 13 6.00 17.96 12.54
N PHE A 14 6.06 18.76 13.60
CA PHE A 14 5.83 18.29 14.96
C PHE A 14 4.36 18.48 15.35
N MET A 15 3.65 17.38 15.58
CA MET A 15 2.23 17.38 15.94
C MET A 15 1.99 16.44 17.13
N GLU A 16 1.30 16.94 18.16
CA GLU A 16 0.96 16.17 19.37
C GLU A 16 2.17 15.43 19.98
N GLY A 17 3.32 16.12 20.05
CA GLY A 17 4.56 15.57 20.60
C GLY A 17 5.28 14.55 19.71
N THR A 18 4.85 14.36 18.46
CA THR A 18 5.47 13.42 17.53
C THR A 18 5.97 14.11 16.26
N HIS A 19 7.18 13.77 15.82
CA HIS A 19 7.79 14.29 14.58
C HIS A 19 7.36 13.43 13.40
N TRP A 20 6.59 14.00 12.50
CA TRP A 20 6.11 13.35 11.28
C TRP A 20 6.88 13.83 10.06
N VAL A 21 7.00 12.94 9.08
CA VAL A 21 7.70 13.20 7.81
C VAL A 21 6.91 12.61 6.67
N SER A 22 6.84 13.37 5.58
CA SER A 22 6.13 13.01 4.35
C SER A 22 7.04 13.24 3.15
N PRO A 23 7.55 12.21 2.46
CA PRO A 23 8.50 12.39 1.36
C PRO A 23 7.90 12.99 0.08
N ASN A 24 6.59 12.87 -0.11
CA ASN A 24 5.90 13.20 -1.35
C ASN A 24 4.54 13.88 -1.12
N SER A 25 4.34 14.51 0.04
CA SER A 25 3.08 15.16 0.40
C SER A 25 3.27 16.19 1.52
N SER A 26 2.25 17.02 1.78
CA SER A 26 2.14 17.80 3.01
C SER A 26 1.85 16.90 4.21
N THR A 27 2.45 17.21 5.36
CA THR A 27 2.36 16.49 6.62
C THR A 27 1.17 17.01 7.43
N VAL A 28 1.10 18.32 7.67
CA VAL A 28 0.08 18.97 8.51
C VAL A 28 -1.32 18.83 7.90
N GLU A 29 -1.46 18.96 6.59
CA GLU A 29 -2.78 18.85 5.94
C GLU A 29 -3.36 17.44 5.96
N ARG A 30 -2.51 16.41 6.13
CA ARG A 30 -2.90 15.03 5.85
C ARG A 30 -2.88 14.10 7.04
N VAL A 31 -1.92 14.27 7.93
CA VAL A 31 -1.80 13.40 9.10
C VAL A 31 -2.77 13.88 10.17
N PRO A 32 -3.75 13.05 10.59
CA PRO A 32 -4.65 13.43 11.67
C PRO A 32 -3.88 13.66 12.97
N SER A 33 -4.24 14.69 13.74
CA SER A 33 -3.59 14.96 15.04
C SER A 33 -3.68 13.78 16.00
N ASN A 34 -4.78 13.03 15.94
CA ASN A 34 -5.00 11.81 16.73
C ASN A 34 -4.53 10.52 16.04
N ALA A 35 -3.63 10.61 15.04
CA ALA A 35 -3.14 9.48 14.26
C ALA A 35 -2.67 8.29 15.11
N MET A 36 -2.06 8.56 16.26
CA MET A 36 -1.57 7.54 17.17
C MET A 36 -2.65 6.78 17.92
N ASP A 37 -3.75 7.44 18.27
CA ASP A 37 -4.83 6.86 19.07
C ASP A 37 -5.50 5.67 18.36
N PHE A 38 -5.52 5.69 17.03
CA PHE A 38 -6.15 4.67 16.20
C PHE A 38 -5.17 3.72 15.50
N LYS A 39 -3.86 3.76 15.84
CA LYS A 39 -2.89 2.72 15.41
C LYS A 39 -3.36 1.33 15.82
N LEU A 40 -4.02 1.21 16.97
CA LEU A 40 -4.57 -0.05 17.48
C LEU A 40 -5.94 -0.38 16.87
N SER A 41 -6.00 -1.45 16.07
CA SER A 41 -7.16 -1.89 15.29
C SER A 41 -8.48 -2.06 16.06
N HIS A 42 -8.42 -2.28 17.38
CA HIS A 42 -9.60 -2.54 18.21
C HIS A 42 -10.48 -1.29 18.43
N PHE A 43 -9.93 -0.09 18.20
CA PHE A 43 -10.68 1.17 18.31
C PHE A 43 -11.34 1.59 17.01
N ARG A 44 -11.05 0.91 15.89
CA ARG A 44 -11.51 1.34 14.56
C ARG A 44 -13.03 1.44 14.50
N PHE A 45 -13.80 0.50 15.05
CA PHE A 45 -15.26 0.63 15.16
C PHE A 45 -15.72 0.96 16.59
N ALA A 46 -14.84 1.46 17.47
CA ALA A 46 -15.21 1.81 18.83
C ALA A 46 -15.55 3.31 18.91
N GLY A 47 -16.83 3.61 19.06
CA GLY A 47 -17.32 4.98 19.25
C GLY A 47 -17.84 5.63 17.97
N HIS A 48 -18.27 6.88 18.13
CA HIS A 48 -18.86 7.70 17.08
C HIS A 48 -18.03 8.99 16.92
N ALA A 49 -17.86 9.46 15.69
CA ALA A 49 -17.45 10.83 15.40
C ALA A 49 -18.51 11.82 15.90
N GLU A 50 -18.17 13.12 16.02
CA GLU A 50 -19.11 14.17 16.44
C GLU A 50 -20.39 14.22 15.58
N ALA A 51 -20.30 13.79 14.32
CA ALA A 51 -21.43 13.68 13.39
C ALA A 51 -22.24 12.37 13.51
N GLY A 52 -21.94 11.49 14.49
CA GLY A 52 -22.64 10.22 14.70
C GLY A 52 -22.23 9.08 13.77
N ALA A 53 -21.22 9.27 12.92
CA ALA A 53 -20.64 8.20 12.11
C ALA A 53 -19.71 7.31 12.96
N TRP A 54 -19.61 6.01 12.65
CA TRP A 54 -18.63 5.14 13.31
C TRP A 54 -17.21 5.53 12.92
N LYS A 55 -16.26 5.55 13.88
CA LYS A 55 -14.82 5.83 13.64
C LYS A 55 -14.13 4.90 12.63
N GLY A 56 -14.82 3.84 12.18
CA GLY A 56 -14.26 2.84 11.26
C GLY A 56 -14.09 3.35 9.83
N LEU A 57 -14.58 4.56 9.58
CA LEU A 57 -14.45 5.28 8.32
C LEU A 57 -13.31 6.29 8.33
N ASP A 58 -12.57 6.47 9.44
CA ASP A 58 -11.53 7.50 9.57
C ASP A 58 -10.43 7.33 8.50
N TRP A 59 -10.08 6.08 8.14
CA TRP A 59 -9.13 5.76 7.05
C TRP A 59 -9.57 6.25 5.66
N THR A 60 -10.83 6.62 5.52
CA THR A 60 -11.38 7.12 4.26
C THR A 60 -11.28 8.65 4.16
N GLU A 61 -11.09 9.32 5.29
CA GLU A 61 -10.97 10.77 5.40
C GLU A 61 -9.49 11.21 5.41
N GLY A 62 -8.58 10.30 5.74
CA GLY A 62 -7.13 10.52 5.73
C GLY A 62 -6.33 9.23 5.48
N PRO A 63 -5.00 9.26 5.56
CA PRO A 63 -4.15 8.08 5.45
C PRO A 63 -4.45 7.03 6.55
N ASP A 64 -4.37 5.73 6.23
CA ASP A 64 -4.52 4.63 7.20
C ASP A 64 -3.16 4.11 7.65
N TRP A 65 -3.12 3.53 8.85
CA TRP A 65 -1.99 2.70 9.26
C TRP A 65 -1.84 1.51 8.32
N TYR A 66 -0.64 1.35 7.76
CA TYR A 66 -0.34 0.24 6.87
C TYR A 66 -0.53 -1.11 7.57
N ASP A 67 -1.33 -1.97 6.93
CA ASP A 67 -1.56 -3.36 7.31
C ASP A 67 -1.54 -4.19 6.03
N LEU A 68 -0.68 -5.20 5.99
CA LEU A 68 -0.48 -6.08 4.83
C LEU A 68 -1.80 -6.73 4.36
N ARG A 69 -2.72 -6.98 5.29
CA ARG A 69 -4.04 -7.59 5.01
C ARG A 69 -4.96 -6.68 4.20
N VAL A 70 -4.67 -5.38 4.14
CA VAL A 70 -5.47 -4.33 3.48
C VAL A 70 -4.57 -3.30 2.79
N HIS A 71 -3.46 -3.76 2.21
CA HIS A 71 -2.40 -2.96 1.58
C HIS A 71 -2.82 -2.16 0.34
N TRP A 72 -4.11 -2.16 -0.02
CA TRP A 72 -4.70 -1.33 -1.08
C TRP A 72 -5.30 -0.03 -0.55
N ARG A 73 -5.50 0.13 0.76
CA ARG A 73 -6.25 1.27 1.31
C ARG A 73 -5.63 2.63 1.06
N GLY A 74 -4.31 2.72 0.98
CA GLY A 74 -3.63 3.96 0.64
C GLY A 74 -3.95 4.43 -0.77
N PHE A 75 -4.39 3.54 -1.67
CA PHE A 75 -4.80 3.88 -3.03
C PHE A 75 -6.21 4.48 -3.09
N MET A 76 -6.97 4.46 -2.00
CA MET A 76 -8.30 5.06 -1.92
C MET A 76 -8.25 6.51 -2.40
N GLY A 77 -9.14 6.88 -3.33
CA GLY A 77 -9.26 8.25 -3.79
C GLY A 77 -9.98 9.12 -2.76
N VAL A 78 -9.36 10.22 -2.35
CA VAL A 78 -10.00 11.26 -1.54
C VAL A 78 -11.24 11.74 -2.30
N GLY A 79 -12.41 11.59 -1.68
CA GLY A 79 -13.67 11.97 -2.29
C GLY A 79 -14.21 11.01 -3.36
N ALA A 80 -13.78 9.74 -3.42
CA ALA A 80 -14.36 8.80 -4.40
C ALA A 80 -15.86 8.50 -4.16
N VAL A 81 -16.34 8.74 -2.94
CA VAL A 81 -17.72 8.49 -2.50
C VAL A 81 -18.42 9.83 -2.22
N VAL A 82 -18.83 10.52 -3.30
CA VAL A 82 -19.52 11.84 -3.23
C VAL A 82 -21.04 11.75 -3.25
N ASP A 83 -21.62 10.63 -3.66
CA ASP A 83 -23.07 10.51 -3.75
C ASP A 83 -23.72 10.61 -2.36
N ARG A 84 -24.67 11.54 -2.20
CA ARG A 84 -25.40 11.76 -0.93
C ARG A 84 -26.06 10.50 -0.37
N ARG A 85 -26.37 9.51 -1.20
CA ARG A 85 -26.96 8.23 -0.79
C ARG A 85 -25.98 7.37 0.02
N TRP A 86 -24.67 7.66 -0.06
CA TRP A 86 -23.65 7.05 0.80
C TRP A 86 -23.49 7.71 2.17
N LYS A 87 -24.08 8.90 2.41
CA LYS A 87 -24.02 9.54 3.74
C LYS A 87 -24.65 8.65 4.81
N THR A 88 -24.01 8.60 5.98
CA THR A 88 -24.46 7.83 7.15
C THR A 88 -25.16 8.78 8.12
N ASP A 89 -26.38 9.17 7.79
CA ASP A 89 -27.16 10.11 8.60
C ASP A 89 -28.64 9.69 8.71
N GLU A 90 -29.37 10.34 9.60
CA GLU A 90 -30.77 10.01 9.89
C GLU A 90 -31.73 10.31 8.73
N THR A 91 -31.33 11.10 7.74
CA THR A 91 -32.22 11.50 6.63
C THR A 91 -32.63 10.32 5.76
N HIS A 92 -31.89 9.21 5.82
CA HIS A 92 -32.18 7.97 5.11
C HIS A 92 -32.99 6.96 5.94
N ILE A 93 -33.30 7.26 7.20
CA ILE A 93 -33.99 6.33 8.12
C ILE A 93 -35.50 6.57 8.09
N VAL A 94 -36.29 5.50 8.14
CA VAL A 94 -37.75 5.54 8.29
C VAL A 94 -38.21 4.67 9.45
N THR A 95 -39.29 5.08 10.12
CA THR A 95 -39.98 4.27 11.13
C THR A 95 -40.87 3.23 10.44
N ALA A 96 -40.81 1.97 10.88
CA ALA A 96 -41.64 0.90 10.35
C ALA A 96 -41.87 -0.18 11.42
N GLY A 97 -43.10 -0.68 11.58
CA GLY A 97 -43.37 -1.88 12.38
C GLY A 97 -42.85 -1.85 13.83
N GLY A 98 -42.87 -0.68 14.49
CA GLY A 98 -42.35 -0.54 15.86
C GLY A 98 -40.82 -0.39 15.96
N GLY A 99 -40.10 -0.30 14.84
CA GLY A 99 -38.66 -0.05 14.80
C GLY A 99 -38.26 0.91 13.69
N PHE A 100 -37.00 0.83 13.28
CA PHE A 100 -36.36 1.70 12.29
C PHE A 100 -35.74 0.87 11.18
N LYS A 101 -35.78 1.38 9.95
CA LYS A 101 -35.08 0.75 8.81
C LYS A 101 -34.54 1.81 7.86
N LEU A 102 -33.60 1.41 7.02
CA LEU A 102 -33.14 2.23 5.91
C LEU A 102 -34.26 2.36 4.86
N LYS A 103 -34.38 3.54 4.23
CA LYS A 103 -35.25 3.72 3.06
C LYS A 103 -34.94 2.64 2.03
N ALA A 104 -35.96 1.89 1.60
CA ALA A 104 -35.78 0.76 0.67
C ALA A 104 -35.04 1.16 -0.60
N THR A 105 -35.35 2.33 -1.17
CA THR A 105 -34.66 2.86 -2.36
C THR A 105 -33.16 3.09 -2.13
N ILE A 106 -32.74 3.44 -0.92
CA ILE A 106 -31.33 3.63 -0.56
C ILE A 106 -30.65 2.28 -0.30
N ALA A 107 -31.32 1.38 0.43
CA ALA A 107 -30.82 0.03 0.71
C ALA A 107 -30.54 -0.75 -0.58
N THR A 108 -31.55 -0.84 -1.47
CA THR A 108 -31.42 -1.51 -2.77
C THR A 108 -30.35 -0.86 -3.64
N TRP A 109 -30.25 0.48 -3.65
CA TRP A 109 -29.22 1.16 -4.44
C TRP A 109 -27.80 0.85 -3.93
N ARG A 110 -27.55 0.92 -2.61
CA ARG A 110 -26.23 0.60 -2.04
C ARG A 110 -25.82 -0.85 -2.29
N GLU A 111 -26.76 -1.78 -2.10
CA GLU A 111 -26.54 -3.20 -2.38
C GLU A 111 -26.20 -3.42 -3.86
N TRP A 112 -26.92 -2.75 -4.77
CA TRP A 112 -26.66 -2.84 -6.20
C TRP A 112 -25.26 -2.32 -6.57
N GLU A 113 -24.86 -1.14 -6.09
CA GLU A 113 -23.53 -0.56 -6.34
C GLU A 113 -22.39 -1.47 -5.83
N ILE A 114 -22.57 -2.03 -4.62
CA ILE A 114 -21.59 -2.95 -4.02
C ILE A 114 -21.48 -4.22 -4.85
N ARG A 115 -22.62 -4.84 -5.16
CA ARG A 115 -22.66 -6.09 -5.91
C ARG A 115 -22.01 -5.93 -7.27
N GLU A 116 -22.32 -4.85 -7.98
CA GLU A 116 -21.81 -4.62 -9.32
C GLU A 116 -20.30 -4.37 -9.35
N LEU A 117 -19.77 -3.55 -8.44
CA LEU A 117 -18.32 -3.36 -8.33
C LEU A 117 -17.63 -4.67 -7.90
N LYS A 118 -18.24 -5.42 -6.99
CA LYS A 118 -17.72 -6.72 -6.55
C LYS A 118 -17.70 -7.73 -7.71
N GLU A 119 -18.77 -7.86 -8.48
CA GLU A 119 -18.84 -8.75 -9.65
C GLU A 119 -17.75 -8.39 -10.67
N HIS A 120 -17.52 -7.09 -10.92
CA HIS A 120 -16.43 -6.65 -11.78
C HIS A 120 -15.05 -7.02 -11.22
N LEU A 121 -14.83 -6.81 -9.92
CA LEU A 121 -13.60 -7.16 -9.23
C LEU A 121 -13.35 -8.66 -9.19
N ASP A 122 -14.38 -9.48 -8.98
CA ASP A 122 -14.27 -10.94 -8.97
C ASP A 122 -13.76 -11.45 -10.32
N GLU A 123 -14.25 -10.87 -11.43
CA GLU A 123 -13.76 -11.21 -12.77
C GLU A 123 -12.33 -10.70 -12.99
N MET A 124 -11.95 -9.52 -12.46
CA MET A 124 -10.56 -9.06 -12.48
C MET A 124 -9.64 -10.01 -11.70
N ILE A 125 -10.03 -10.35 -10.48
CA ILE A 125 -9.32 -11.25 -9.56
C ILE A 125 -9.05 -12.58 -10.25
N LYS A 126 -10.08 -13.15 -10.88
CA LYS A 126 -9.99 -14.41 -11.62
C LYS A 126 -9.11 -14.27 -12.85
N THR A 127 -9.30 -13.23 -13.65
CA THR A 127 -8.54 -12.99 -14.90
C THR A 127 -7.05 -12.75 -14.63
N LEU A 128 -6.74 -12.14 -13.49
CA LEU A 128 -5.39 -11.87 -13.01
C LEU A 128 -4.86 -12.99 -12.10
N GLU A 129 -5.59 -14.09 -11.90
CA GLU A 129 -5.15 -15.24 -11.10
C GLU A 129 -4.71 -14.85 -9.67
N LEU A 130 -5.35 -13.82 -9.08
CA LEU A 130 -4.91 -13.23 -7.81
C LEU A 130 -5.08 -14.20 -6.63
N GLU A 131 -6.14 -15.02 -6.65
CA GLU A 131 -6.39 -16.03 -5.61
C GLU A 131 -5.36 -17.17 -5.66
N GLU A 132 -4.98 -17.62 -6.85
CA GLU A 132 -3.98 -18.67 -7.06
C GLU A 132 -2.61 -18.23 -6.55
N ALA A 133 -2.31 -16.96 -6.76
CA ALA A 133 -1.11 -16.31 -6.25
C ALA A 133 -1.29 -15.73 -4.82
N ARG A 134 -2.38 -16.10 -4.14
CA ARG A 134 -2.65 -15.86 -2.70
C ARG A 134 -2.66 -14.39 -2.26
N VAL A 135 -2.90 -13.47 -3.19
CA VAL A 135 -3.05 -12.05 -2.85
C VAL A 135 -4.25 -11.85 -1.95
N PRO A 136 -4.09 -11.14 -0.81
CA PRO A 136 -5.22 -10.72 -0.01
C PRO A 136 -6.20 -9.91 -0.89
N VAL A 137 -7.46 -10.31 -0.86
CA VAL A 137 -8.57 -9.60 -1.54
C VAL A 137 -9.54 -9.07 -0.49
N PRO A 138 -10.34 -8.03 -0.81
CA PRO A 138 -11.38 -7.55 0.09
C PRO A 138 -12.30 -8.69 0.53
N ARG A 139 -12.40 -8.90 1.83
CA ARG A 139 -13.24 -9.98 2.37
C ARG A 139 -14.69 -9.67 2.08
N ALA A 140 -15.41 -10.63 1.52
CA ALA A 140 -16.85 -10.51 1.30
C ALA A 140 -17.55 -10.16 2.62
N GLN A 141 -18.34 -9.09 2.59
CA GLN A 141 -19.13 -8.64 3.73
C GLN A 141 -20.61 -8.84 3.45
N ASP A 142 -21.34 -9.30 4.45
CA ASP A 142 -22.80 -9.40 4.37
C ASP A 142 -23.45 -8.02 4.57
N VAL A 143 -24.06 -7.51 3.49
CA VAL A 143 -24.79 -6.23 3.49
C VAL A 143 -26.30 -6.39 3.62
N SER A 144 -26.80 -7.62 3.84
CA SER A 144 -28.24 -7.90 4.04
C SER A 144 -28.85 -7.10 5.19
N SER A 145 -28.02 -6.76 6.19
CA SER A 145 -28.40 -5.91 7.32
C SER A 145 -28.97 -4.55 6.95
N LEU A 146 -28.74 -4.06 5.72
CA LEU A 146 -29.36 -2.85 5.17
C LEU A 146 -30.89 -2.94 5.08
N HIS A 147 -31.44 -4.16 4.95
CA HIS A 147 -32.88 -4.40 4.80
C HIS A 147 -33.58 -4.78 6.11
N HIS A 148 -32.81 -5.05 7.17
CA HIS A 148 -33.35 -5.51 8.44
C HIS A 148 -34.07 -4.40 9.21
N LEU A 149 -35.15 -4.77 9.90
CA LEU A 149 -35.78 -3.90 10.90
C LEU A 149 -34.91 -3.86 12.15
N GLN A 150 -34.54 -2.65 12.58
CA GLN A 150 -33.68 -2.40 13.73
C GLN A 150 -34.50 -1.84 14.91
N PRO A 151 -34.16 -2.19 16.17
CA PRO A 151 -34.87 -1.67 17.34
C PRO A 151 -34.62 -0.18 17.59
N ASN A 152 -33.52 0.38 17.07
CA ASN A 152 -33.17 1.80 17.20
C ASN A 152 -32.47 2.32 15.94
N LYS A 153 -32.41 3.65 15.79
CA LYS A 153 -31.73 4.31 14.65
C LYS A 153 -30.24 3.96 14.56
N GLY A 154 -29.57 3.77 15.70
CA GLY A 154 -28.14 3.41 15.76
C GLY A 154 -27.82 2.11 15.02
N GLY A 155 -28.70 1.11 15.09
CA GLY A 155 -28.57 -0.14 14.31
C GLY A 155 -28.59 0.11 12.80
N VAL A 156 -29.45 1.02 12.33
CA VAL A 156 -29.53 1.39 10.89
C VAL A 156 -28.27 2.15 10.46
N LEU A 157 -27.83 3.12 11.26
CA LEU A 157 -26.59 3.88 11.01
C LEU A 157 -25.37 2.95 10.97
N LYS A 158 -25.33 1.93 11.82
CA LYS A 158 -24.28 0.90 11.81
C LYS A 158 -24.28 0.10 10.51
N ALA A 159 -25.44 -0.38 10.05
CA ALA A 159 -25.55 -1.09 8.77
C ALA A 159 -25.11 -0.20 7.59
N MET A 160 -25.52 1.07 7.60
CA MET A 160 -25.09 2.06 6.59
C MET A 160 -23.58 2.32 6.61
N ALA A 161 -22.97 2.47 7.79
CA ALA A 161 -21.53 2.67 7.90
C ALA A 161 -20.77 1.45 7.39
N PHE A 162 -21.22 0.25 7.74
CA PHE A 162 -20.61 -1.00 7.32
C PHE A 162 -20.68 -1.22 5.80
N SER A 163 -21.84 -0.96 5.17
CA SER A 163 -21.97 -1.06 3.71
C SER A 163 -21.05 -0.06 3.00
N ARG A 164 -20.94 1.17 3.54
CA ARG A 164 -20.07 2.21 2.98
C ARG A 164 -18.61 1.80 3.10
N TYR A 165 -18.19 1.36 4.28
CA TYR A 165 -16.85 0.85 4.53
C TYR A 165 -16.48 -0.24 3.52
N TYR A 166 -17.34 -1.23 3.32
CA TYR A 166 -17.07 -2.32 2.38
C TYR A 166 -16.96 -1.81 0.94
N TYR A 167 -17.87 -0.93 0.50
CA TYR A 167 -17.78 -0.32 -0.83
C TYR A 167 -16.47 0.44 -1.03
N MET A 168 -16.00 1.18 -0.02
CA MET A 168 -14.74 1.91 -0.08
C MET A 168 -13.53 0.98 -0.12
N ASP A 169 -13.56 -0.13 0.59
CA ASP A 169 -12.52 -1.17 0.52
C ASP A 169 -12.43 -1.77 -0.90
N LEU A 170 -13.58 -2.00 -1.55
CA LEU A 170 -13.65 -2.43 -2.96
C LEU A 170 -13.11 -1.35 -3.92
N ILE A 171 -13.45 -0.07 -3.72
CA ILE A 171 -12.91 1.03 -4.55
C ILE A 171 -11.38 1.09 -4.44
N ALA A 172 -10.87 1.06 -3.23
CA ALA A 172 -9.44 1.12 -2.97
C ALA A 172 -8.71 -0.06 -3.62
N PHE A 173 -9.28 -1.27 -3.53
CA PHE A 173 -8.74 -2.46 -4.18
C PHE A 173 -8.79 -2.39 -5.70
N TYR A 174 -9.92 -1.96 -6.27
CA TYR A 174 -10.05 -1.72 -7.71
C TYR A 174 -8.97 -0.77 -8.21
N ARG A 175 -8.79 0.35 -7.50
CA ARG A 175 -7.78 1.33 -7.86
C ARG A 175 -6.37 0.80 -7.71
N TRP A 176 -6.08 0.06 -6.65
CA TRP A 176 -4.79 -0.62 -6.48
C TRP A 176 -4.48 -1.54 -7.66
N ILE A 177 -5.41 -2.40 -8.10
CA ILE A 177 -5.20 -3.24 -9.28
C ILE A 177 -4.91 -2.39 -10.52
N ARG A 178 -5.68 -1.32 -10.75
CA ARG A 178 -5.49 -0.43 -11.91
C ARG A 178 -4.14 0.26 -11.93
N GLU A 179 -3.62 0.64 -10.76
CA GLU A 179 -2.35 1.38 -10.63
C GLU A 179 -1.14 0.44 -10.62
N VAL A 180 -1.27 -0.74 -10.04
CA VAL A 180 -0.14 -1.67 -9.84
C VAL A 180 -0.04 -2.70 -10.96
N MET A 181 -1.14 -3.02 -11.65
CA MET A 181 -1.22 -4.01 -12.72
C MET A 181 -1.71 -3.40 -14.04
N ASP A 182 -1.34 -2.15 -14.30
CA ASP A 182 -1.74 -1.42 -15.52
C ASP A 182 -1.28 -2.16 -16.79
N GLU A 183 -0.04 -2.63 -16.79
CA GLU A 183 0.57 -3.36 -17.90
C GLU A 183 -0.21 -4.65 -18.25
N GLU A 184 -0.64 -5.39 -17.24
CA GLU A 184 -1.40 -6.64 -17.36
C GLU A 184 -2.78 -6.42 -17.93
N LEU A 185 -3.46 -5.40 -17.42
CA LEU A 185 -4.80 -5.05 -17.86
C LEU A 185 -4.77 -4.61 -19.32
N VAL A 186 -3.72 -3.90 -19.74
CA VAL A 186 -3.49 -3.55 -21.15
C VAL A 186 -3.22 -4.81 -21.98
N TYR A 187 -2.32 -5.70 -21.53
CA TYR A 187 -1.99 -6.94 -22.23
C TYR A 187 -3.22 -7.84 -22.43
N LYS A 188 -4.01 -8.04 -21.38
CA LYS A 188 -5.25 -8.83 -21.40
C LYS A 188 -6.42 -8.10 -22.07
N ARG A 189 -6.23 -6.86 -22.53
CA ARG A 189 -7.26 -5.98 -23.11
C ARG A 189 -8.50 -5.88 -22.22
N TRP A 190 -8.28 -5.78 -20.91
CA TRP A 190 -9.33 -5.84 -19.89
C TRP A 190 -10.47 -4.86 -20.19
N ASP A 191 -10.15 -3.59 -20.47
CA ASP A 191 -11.15 -2.55 -20.72
C ASP A 191 -11.99 -2.81 -21.98
N SER A 192 -11.54 -3.69 -22.89
CA SER A 192 -12.32 -4.13 -24.05
C SER A 192 -13.24 -5.32 -23.72
N VAL A 193 -12.86 -6.16 -22.76
CA VAL A 193 -13.65 -7.32 -22.30
C VAL A 193 -14.71 -6.90 -21.28
N ALA A 194 -14.30 -6.06 -20.33
CA ALA A 194 -15.11 -5.56 -19.23
C ALA A 194 -14.86 -4.07 -19.06
N ALA A 195 -15.55 -3.25 -19.86
CA ALA A 195 -15.37 -1.80 -19.82
C ALA A 195 -15.74 -1.21 -18.45
N PRO A 196 -14.88 -0.40 -17.83
CA PRO A 196 -15.20 0.23 -16.56
C PRO A 196 -16.27 1.31 -16.73
N LYS A 197 -17.09 1.50 -15.70
CA LYS A 197 -18.04 2.62 -15.65
C LYS A 197 -17.34 3.96 -15.61
N ASP A 198 -17.99 4.99 -16.12
CA ASP A 198 -17.44 6.36 -16.07
C ASP A 198 -17.20 6.85 -14.64
N LEU A 199 -18.06 6.43 -13.70
CA LEU A 199 -17.83 6.67 -12.27
C LEU A 199 -16.49 6.07 -11.81
N TRP A 200 -16.20 4.83 -12.21
CA TRP A 200 -14.98 4.13 -11.78
C TRP A 200 -13.73 4.73 -12.41
N LYS A 201 -13.84 5.17 -13.68
CA LYS A 201 -12.77 5.92 -14.36
C LYS A 201 -12.44 7.23 -13.65
N SER A 202 -13.47 7.91 -13.12
CA SER A 202 -13.26 9.18 -12.40
C SER A 202 -12.40 9.03 -11.14
N TRP A 203 -12.31 7.82 -10.57
CA TRP A 203 -11.49 7.57 -9.39
C TRP A 203 -9.99 7.59 -9.67
N TRP A 204 -9.57 7.38 -10.92
CA TRP A 204 -8.15 7.32 -11.30
C TRP A 204 -7.43 8.65 -11.12
N SER A 205 -8.14 9.77 -11.29
CA SER A 205 -7.58 11.11 -11.16
C SER A 205 -7.67 11.68 -9.74
N LEU A 206 -8.33 10.99 -8.80
CA LEU A 206 -8.47 11.47 -7.43
C LEU A 206 -7.13 11.37 -6.69
N PRO A 207 -6.77 12.33 -5.82
CA PRO A 207 -5.61 12.17 -4.97
C PRO A 207 -5.78 10.94 -4.07
N MET A 208 -4.74 10.13 -3.90
CA MET A 208 -4.74 8.94 -3.04
C MET A 208 -4.69 9.33 -1.57
N ASN A 209 -5.29 8.56 -0.65
CA ASN A 209 -5.28 8.79 0.80
C ASN A 209 -3.89 8.63 1.42
N GLY A 210 -3.16 7.59 1.00
CA GLY A 210 -1.83 7.29 1.49
C GLY A 210 -1.76 6.41 2.75
N TYR A 211 -0.55 6.25 3.28
CA TYR A 211 -0.24 5.40 4.42
C TYR A 211 0.42 6.16 5.57
N LEU A 212 0.04 5.79 6.79
CA LEU A 212 0.81 6.01 8.02
C LEU A 212 1.69 4.79 8.27
N LEU A 213 2.98 5.01 8.53
CA LEU A 213 3.97 3.96 8.68
C LEU A 213 4.76 4.11 9.98
N ASP A 214 5.02 2.95 10.58
CA ASP A 214 6.08 2.78 11.54
C ASP A 214 7.21 2.08 10.79
N LEU A 215 8.22 2.87 10.36
CA LEU A 215 9.31 2.35 9.54
C LEU A 215 10.06 1.21 10.23
N LYS A 216 10.22 1.26 11.56
CA LYS A 216 10.96 0.25 12.31
C LYS A 216 10.16 -1.03 12.48
N GLU A 217 8.87 -0.92 12.82
CA GLU A 217 7.97 -2.06 13.02
C GLU A 217 7.64 -2.76 11.70
N HIS A 218 7.40 -1.98 10.63
CA HIS A 218 6.93 -2.50 9.34
C HIS A 218 8.04 -2.66 8.29
N GLN A 219 9.31 -2.55 8.68
CA GLN A 219 10.47 -2.64 7.77
C GLN A 219 10.46 -3.84 6.82
N LYS A 220 9.84 -4.96 7.24
CA LYS A 220 9.79 -6.21 6.47
C LYS A 220 8.62 -6.30 5.49
N THR A 221 7.61 -5.45 5.64
CA THR A 221 6.32 -5.61 4.98
C THR A 221 5.91 -4.40 4.13
N HIS A 222 6.51 -3.22 4.34
CA HIS A 222 6.17 -2.02 3.58
C HIS A 222 6.88 -1.95 2.22
N ASN A 223 6.21 -1.40 1.20
CA ASN A 223 6.75 -1.26 -0.16
C ASN A 223 6.91 0.23 -0.53
N LEU A 224 7.78 0.91 0.22
CA LEU A 224 8.09 2.33 0.04
C LEU A 224 8.46 2.71 -1.40
N PRO A 225 9.29 1.93 -2.13
CA PRO A 225 9.62 2.29 -3.51
C PRO A 225 8.40 2.30 -4.44
N LEU A 226 7.53 1.28 -4.36
CA LEU A 226 6.30 1.21 -5.16
C LEU A 226 5.39 2.41 -4.86
N TRP A 227 5.21 2.73 -3.58
CA TRP A 227 4.36 3.84 -3.17
C TRP A 227 4.89 5.18 -3.64
N ARG A 228 6.21 5.40 -3.55
CA ARG A 228 6.85 6.60 -4.08
C ARG A 228 6.67 6.72 -5.59
N GLU A 229 6.91 5.63 -6.31
CA GLU A 229 6.77 5.60 -7.77
C GLU A 229 5.34 5.88 -8.23
N ARG A 230 4.35 5.24 -7.59
CA ARG A 230 2.93 5.45 -7.89
C ARG A 230 2.35 6.69 -7.20
N ASN A 231 3.21 7.53 -6.62
CA ASN A 231 2.86 8.77 -5.92
C ASN A 231 1.77 8.60 -4.84
N VAL A 232 1.78 7.45 -4.17
CA VAL A 232 0.98 7.18 -2.97
C VAL A 232 1.58 7.99 -1.82
N PRO A 233 0.81 8.85 -1.14
CA PRO A 233 1.32 9.61 0.00
C PRO A 233 1.77 8.66 1.12
N VAL A 234 2.94 8.94 1.69
CA VAL A 234 3.48 8.16 2.81
C VAL A 234 3.86 9.11 3.93
N HIS A 235 3.50 8.74 5.16
CA HIS A 235 3.76 9.51 6.36
C HIS A 235 4.35 8.57 7.42
N TYR A 236 5.44 8.97 8.07
CA TYR A 236 6.06 8.18 9.13
C TYR A 236 6.57 9.06 10.25
N PHE A 237 6.76 8.45 11.41
CA PHE A 237 7.43 9.10 12.52
C PHE A 237 8.92 9.13 12.32
N TRP A 238 9.55 10.26 12.59
CA TRP A 238 10.99 10.36 12.76
C TRP A 238 11.34 10.38 14.23
N THR A 239 12.31 9.54 14.61
CA THR A 239 12.72 9.39 16.01
C THR A 239 14.23 9.33 16.08
N ALA A 240 14.80 9.58 17.26
CA ALA A 240 16.23 9.42 17.47
C ALA A 240 16.71 7.99 17.17
N ASP A 241 15.87 6.98 17.41
CA ASP A 241 16.16 5.59 17.05
C ASP A 241 16.34 5.42 15.54
N LEU A 242 15.45 6.01 14.73
CA LEU A 242 15.54 5.96 13.27
C LEU A 242 16.72 6.79 12.75
N ALA A 243 17.01 7.94 13.36
CA ALA A 243 18.14 8.78 13.00
C ALA A 243 19.51 8.10 13.26
N ASN A 244 19.58 7.26 14.29
CA ASN A 244 20.79 6.48 14.61
C ASN A 244 20.87 5.16 13.82
N ASP A 245 19.85 4.83 13.03
CA ASP A 245 19.77 3.61 12.28
C ASP A 245 20.15 3.87 10.82
N GLU A 246 21.30 3.33 10.42
CA GLU A 246 21.87 3.49 9.08
C GLU A 246 20.90 3.12 7.94
N ARG A 247 19.90 2.28 8.21
CA ARG A 247 18.92 1.81 7.23
C ARG A 247 17.93 2.88 6.80
N PHE A 248 17.69 3.88 7.65
CA PHE A 248 16.68 4.90 7.42
C PHE A 248 17.28 6.27 7.11
N GLN A 249 18.59 6.39 6.93
CA GLN A 249 19.25 7.68 6.68
C GLN A 249 18.74 8.39 5.41
N ALA A 250 18.41 7.66 4.34
CA ALA A 250 17.65 8.18 3.17
C ALA A 250 16.40 8.98 3.53
N TRP A 251 15.74 8.55 4.60
CA TRP A 251 14.43 9.00 5.07
C TRP A 251 14.56 10.03 6.18
N ASP A 252 15.79 10.46 6.48
CA ASP A 252 15.99 11.60 7.34
C ASP A 252 15.37 12.84 6.69
N PRO A 253 14.52 13.60 7.42
CA PRO A 253 13.94 14.84 6.93
C PRO A 253 14.97 15.79 6.31
N TRP A 254 16.18 15.84 6.86
CA TRP A 254 17.25 16.68 6.35
C TRP A 254 17.76 16.19 4.98
N VAL A 255 17.95 14.89 4.81
CA VAL A 255 18.36 14.28 3.53
C VAL A 255 17.29 14.48 2.47
N LEU A 256 16.02 14.36 2.86
CA LEU A 256 14.87 14.63 2.00
C LEU A 256 14.67 16.13 1.71
N GLN A 257 15.40 17.02 2.39
CA GLN A 257 15.19 18.47 2.36
C GLN A 257 13.72 18.83 2.67
N ALA A 258 13.15 18.14 3.65
CA ALA A 258 11.76 18.26 4.02
C ALA A 258 11.44 19.65 4.60
N GLU A 259 10.48 20.33 3.99
CA GLU A 259 9.96 21.61 4.46
C GLU A 259 9.29 21.45 5.83
N ASP A 260 9.65 22.30 6.79
CA ASP A 260 9.05 22.26 8.13
C ASP A 260 7.73 23.05 8.14
N GLU A 261 6.63 22.32 8.29
CA GLU A 261 5.27 22.84 8.33
C GLU A 261 4.78 23.11 9.77
N THR A 262 5.64 22.97 10.79
CA THR A 262 5.24 23.13 12.20
C THR A 262 4.76 24.56 12.49
N GLU A 263 3.47 24.73 12.78
CA GLU A 263 2.92 26.05 13.15
C GLU A 263 3.37 26.48 14.56
N GLY A 264 4.00 27.65 14.68
CA GLY A 264 4.18 28.36 15.96
C GLY A 264 5.41 28.03 16.82
N GLY A 265 6.33 27.20 16.33
CA GLY A 265 7.60 26.92 17.01
C GLY A 265 8.81 27.33 16.17
N VAL A 266 9.81 27.97 16.79
CA VAL A 266 11.17 27.96 16.22
C VAL A 266 11.56 26.48 16.11
N PRO A 267 12.04 25.99 14.96
CA PRO A 267 12.39 24.59 14.79
C PRO A 267 13.29 24.21 15.95
N ASN A 268 12.78 23.36 16.85
CA ASN A 268 13.60 22.71 17.86
C ASN A 268 14.34 21.57 17.17
N SER A 269 14.96 21.88 16.03
CA SER A 269 16.10 21.18 15.52
C SER A 269 17.19 21.39 16.57
N GLN A 270 17.11 20.68 17.69
CA GLN A 270 18.30 20.09 18.26
C GLN A 270 18.88 19.26 17.13
N ARG A 271 19.68 19.97 16.34
CA ARG A 271 20.64 19.46 15.40
C ARG A 271 21.28 18.23 16.05
N LEU A 272 20.84 17.05 15.64
CA LEU A 272 21.76 15.94 15.48
C LEU A 272 22.64 16.28 14.27
N LEU A 273 23.38 17.39 14.37
CA LEU A 273 24.53 17.67 13.52
C LEU A 273 25.57 16.63 13.93
N ARG A 274 25.47 15.44 13.35
CA ARG A 274 26.70 14.76 13.01
C ARG A 274 27.08 15.32 11.66
N GLU A 275 28.19 16.06 11.63
CA GLU A 275 29.06 16.07 10.45
C GLU A 275 29.41 14.61 10.20
N ASN A 276 28.55 13.90 9.48
CA ASN A 276 28.71 12.47 9.28
C ASN A 276 29.70 12.32 8.12
N GLU A 277 30.97 12.05 8.44
CA GLU A 277 31.99 11.56 7.51
C GLU A 277 31.53 10.29 6.74
N MET A 278 30.37 9.73 7.11
CA MET A 278 29.66 8.61 6.48
C MET A 278 29.08 8.87 5.08
N TYR A 279 28.96 10.11 4.59
CA TYR A 279 28.39 10.39 3.25
C TYR A 279 29.32 10.02 2.06
N GLY A 280 30.26 9.09 2.25
CA GLY A 280 31.09 8.50 1.19
C GLY A 280 30.32 7.44 0.38
N GLU A 281 30.52 7.48 -0.94
CA GLU A 281 30.09 6.54 -1.99
C GLU A 281 29.09 5.41 -1.63
N GLY A 282 27.86 5.53 -2.13
CA GLY A 282 27.02 4.39 -2.54
C GLY A 282 26.59 3.43 -1.43
N TRP A 283 25.67 3.87 -0.58
CA TRP A 283 25.10 3.06 0.49
C TRP A 283 24.16 1.97 -0.06
N PRO A 284 24.47 0.67 0.12
CA PRO A 284 23.66 -0.41 -0.45
C PRO A 284 22.24 -0.53 0.13
N CYS A 285 22.03 -0.02 1.35
CA CYS A 285 20.74 -0.04 2.04
C CYS A 285 19.79 1.06 1.50
N ASP A 286 20.36 2.14 0.97
CA ASP A 286 19.64 3.33 0.52
C ASP A 286 18.97 3.12 -0.83
N GLU A 287 19.68 2.46 -1.76
CA GLU A 287 19.13 2.07 -3.07
C GLU A 287 17.84 1.25 -2.92
N TRP A 288 17.77 0.39 -1.89
CA TRP A 288 16.64 -0.51 -1.62
C TRP A 288 15.37 0.24 -1.21
N THR A 289 15.49 1.26 -0.37
CA THR A 289 14.32 2.04 0.05
C THR A 289 13.89 3.07 -0.99
N GLN A 290 14.82 3.56 -1.81
CA GLN A 290 14.59 4.72 -2.67
C GLN A 290 14.14 4.38 -4.10
N TYR A 291 14.48 3.21 -4.65
CA TYR A 291 14.29 2.91 -6.07
C TYR A 291 13.46 1.65 -6.33
N ARG A 292 12.43 1.77 -7.20
CA ARG A 292 11.95 0.63 -7.99
C ARG A 292 13.11 0.25 -8.94
N PRO A 293 13.51 -1.03 -9.06
CA PRO A 293 14.45 -1.42 -10.11
C PRO A 293 13.84 -1.00 -11.45
N ALA A 294 14.59 -0.28 -12.27
CA ALA A 294 14.18 -0.01 -13.65
C ALA A 294 14.05 -1.36 -14.35
N TYR A 295 12.81 -1.72 -14.71
CA TYR A 295 12.54 -2.93 -15.50
C TYR A 295 13.06 -2.80 -16.93
N ASP A 296 13.24 -1.57 -17.39
CA ASP A 296 13.86 -1.29 -18.66
C ASP A 296 15.39 -1.32 -18.54
N GLN A 297 15.99 -2.32 -19.19
CA GLN A 297 17.43 -2.46 -19.48
C GLN A 297 18.33 -3.18 -18.46
N ALA A 298 17.79 -3.87 -17.47
CA ALA A 298 18.49 -5.09 -17.09
C ALA A 298 18.33 -6.03 -18.27
N ALA A 299 19.38 -6.20 -19.08
CA ALA A 299 19.50 -7.41 -19.87
C ALA A 299 19.05 -8.53 -18.94
N VAL A 300 18.03 -9.29 -19.33
CA VAL A 300 17.89 -10.65 -18.83
C VAL A 300 19.23 -11.27 -19.19
N VAL A 301 20.21 -11.12 -18.30
CA VAL A 301 21.41 -11.92 -18.34
C VAL A 301 20.80 -13.29 -18.26
N ASP A 302 20.90 -14.02 -19.37
CA ASP A 302 20.45 -15.39 -19.49
C ASP A 302 21.26 -16.15 -18.45
N LEU A 303 20.75 -16.11 -17.22
CA LEU A 303 21.48 -16.56 -16.06
C LEU A 303 21.52 -18.05 -16.25
N PRO A 304 22.72 -18.65 -16.31
CA PRO A 304 22.81 -20.08 -16.29
C PRO A 304 22.04 -20.53 -15.04
N ARG A 305 21.05 -21.42 -15.22
CA ARG A 305 20.17 -21.91 -14.14
C ARG A 305 21.06 -22.21 -12.92
N LEU A 306 20.62 -21.97 -11.68
CA LEU A 306 21.40 -22.24 -10.44
C LEU A 306 22.24 -23.55 -10.47
N ARG A 307 21.84 -24.53 -11.27
CA ARG A 307 22.59 -25.76 -11.59
C ARG A 307 23.96 -25.57 -12.29
N GLU A 308 24.28 -24.41 -12.83
CA GLU A 308 25.52 -24.09 -13.54
C GLU A 308 26.45 -23.15 -12.74
N ILE A 309 26.09 -22.85 -11.48
CA ILE A 309 26.98 -22.19 -10.54
C ILE A 309 28.24 -23.04 -10.41
N ARG A 310 29.37 -22.48 -10.87
CA ARG A 310 30.69 -23.10 -10.72
C ARG A 310 30.91 -23.35 -9.23
N SER A 311 31.40 -24.53 -8.87
CA SER A 311 31.68 -25.00 -7.49
C SER A 311 32.64 -24.11 -6.67
N THR A 312 33.08 -22.97 -7.22
CA THR A 312 34.04 -22.03 -6.65
C THR A 312 33.42 -20.73 -6.15
N TRP A 313 32.13 -20.48 -6.39
CA TRP A 313 31.48 -19.22 -6.05
C TRP A 313 30.90 -19.25 -4.63
N ARG A 314 31.11 -18.17 -3.88
CA ARG A 314 30.44 -17.97 -2.58
C ARG A 314 29.25 -17.05 -2.77
N ILE A 315 28.09 -17.53 -2.35
CA ILE A 315 26.85 -16.81 -2.52
C ILE A 315 26.40 -16.28 -1.18
N TYR A 316 26.09 -15.00 -1.16
CA TYR A 316 25.65 -14.30 0.03
C TYR A 316 24.29 -13.70 -0.22
N VAL A 317 23.50 -13.60 0.84
CA VAL A 317 22.29 -12.77 0.83
C VAL A 317 22.42 -11.71 1.91
N LYS A 318 22.00 -10.49 1.59
CA LYS A 318 21.58 -9.48 2.56
C LYS A 318 20.05 -9.47 2.60
N ASP A 319 19.49 -9.77 3.77
CA ASP A 319 18.04 -9.81 4.02
C ASP A 319 17.67 -9.06 5.31
N PHE A 320 16.37 -9.08 5.64
CA PHE A 320 15.81 -8.46 6.85
C PHE A 320 16.26 -9.11 8.17
N GLN A 321 17.06 -10.19 8.15
CA GLN A 321 17.67 -10.74 9.34
C GLN A 321 19.05 -10.10 9.54
N GLY A 322 19.06 -8.98 10.25
CA GLY A 322 20.28 -8.30 10.67
C GLY A 322 21.00 -7.50 9.58
N TRP A 323 20.54 -7.53 8.32
CA TRP A 323 21.15 -6.79 7.20
C TRP A 323 22.65 -7.11 6.96
N ASP A 324 23.10 -8.21 7.56
CA ASP A 324 24.44 -8.74 7.43
C ASP A 324 24.54 -9.66 6.23
N ARG A 325 25.76 -9.73 5.66
CA ARG A 325 26.06 -10.72 4.63
C ARG A 325 26.08 -12.10 5.27
N ARG A 326 25.08 -12.93 4.99
CA ARG A 326 25.11 -14.35 5.36
C ARG A 326 25.44 -15.20 4.15
N LEU A 327 26.36 -16.14 4.33
CA LEU A 327 26.66 -17.15 3.32
C LEU A 327 25.42 -18.04 3.16
N VAL A 328 25.08 -18.37 1.92
CA VAL A 328 23.96 -19.28 1.62
C VAL A 328 24.52 -20.62 1.18
N THR A 329 23.93 -21.68 1.74
CA THR A 329 24.19 -23.06 1.32
C THR A 329 23.21 -23.44 0.21
N SER A 330 23.60 -24.32 -0.70
CA SER A 330 22.83 -24.61 -1.93
C SER A 330 21.40 -25.12 -1.71
N GLU A 331 21.12 -25.76 -0.57
CA GLU A 331 19.79 -26.29 -0.24
C GLU A 331 18.86 -25.21 0.34
N GLU A 332 19.36 -24.37 1.24
CA GLU A 332 18.63 -23.22 1.76
C GLU A 332 18.45 -22.14 0.69
N GLU A 333 19.42 -21.98 -0.21
CA GLU A 333 19.38 -21.00 -1.31
C GLU A 333 18.30 -21.33 -2.32
N GLN A 334 18.07 -22.61 -2.61
CA GLN A 334 17.09 -23.01 -3.60
C GLN A 334 15.67 -22.82 -3.05
N ASP A 335 15.43 -23.20 -1.79
CA ASP A 335 14.17 -22.90 -1.10
C ASP A 335 13.96 -21.38 -0.96
N LEU A 336 15.02 -20.63 -0.65
CA LEU A 336 14.97 -19.17 -0.56
C LEU A 336 14.71 -18.52 -1.93
N CYS A 337 15.42 -18.89 -2.99
CA CYS A 337 15.21 -18.33 -4.33
C CYS A 337 13.83 -18.65 -4.90
N GLU A 338 13.26 -19.81 -4.57
CA GLU A 338 11.87 -20.17 -4.91
C GLU A 338 10.84 -19.36 -4.08
N ARG A 339 11.27 -18.74 -2.98
CA ARG A 339 10.43 -17.99 -2.04
C ARG A 339 10.68 -16.47 -2.06
N ILE A 340 11.70 -16.00 -2.78
CA ILE A 340 12.09 -14.58 -2.80
C ILE A 340 11.51 -13.88 -4.02
N TYR A 341 10.98 -12.70 -3.75
CA TYR A 341 10.23 -11.89 -4.69
C TYR A 341 11.14 -11.09 -5.63
N PHE A 342 12.01 -10.23 -5.10
CA PHE A 342 12.91 -9.42 -5.91
C PHE A 342 14.33 -9.53 -5.38
N PHE A 343 15.31 -9.51 -6.30
CA PHE A 343 16.71 -9.40 -5.95
C PHE A 343 17.50 -8.52 -6.92
N LYS A 344 18.46 -7.76 -6.36
CA LYS A 344 19.56 -7.16 -7.14
C LYS A 344 20.77 -8.07 -7.02
N ASP A 345 21.43 -8.34 -8.13
CA ASP A 345 22.69 -9.08 -8.14
C ASP A 345 23.87 -8.11 -8.12
N ARG A 346 24.84 -8.37 -7.25
CA ARG A 346 26.13 -7.71 -7.29
C ARG A 346 27.23 -8.75 -7.36
N MET A 347 27.94 -8.74 -8.49
CA MET A 347 29.11 -9.58 -8.73
C MET A 347 30.38 -8.81 -8.40
N GLN A 348 31.31 -9.46 -7.72
CA GLN A 348 32.69 -9.00 -7.60
C GLN A 348 33.62 -10.11 -8.09
N GLU A 349 34.60 -9.79 -8.92
CA GLU A 349 35.40 -10.80 -9.63
C GLU A 349 36.50 -11.44 -8.77
N ASN A 350 36.84 -10.89 -7.59
CA ASN A 350 37.98 -11.39 -6.83
C ASN A 350 37.91 -11.10 -5.30
N PRO A 351 37.64 -12.11 -4.44
CA PRO A 351 37.19 -13.47 -4.78
C PRO A 351 35.80 -13.42 -5.44
N PRO A 352 35.45 -14.38 -6.32
CA PRO A 352 34.15 -14.41 -6.96
C PRO A 352 33.05 -14.63 -5.92
N TRP A 353 32.30 -13.56 -5.62
CA TRP A 353 31.12 -13.65 -4.78
C TRP A 353 29.94 -12.91 -5.40
N ARG A 354 28.76 -13.42 -5.07
CA ARG A 354 27.46 -12.92 -5.50
C ARG A 354 26.67 -12.48 -4.27
N THR A 355 26.16 -11.25 -4.23
CA THR A 355 25.23 -10.82 -3.16
C THR A 355 23.86 -10.57 -3.74
N PHE A 356 22.85 -11.19 -3.14
CA PHE A 356 21.44 -10.88 -3.36
C PHE A 356 20.94 -9.89 -2.31
N TYR A 357 20.04 -8.99 -2.71
CA TYR A 357 19.31 -8.08 -1.82
C TYR A 357 17.84 -8.46 -1.81
N ARG A 358 17.22 -8.76 -0.66
CA ARG A 358 15.81 -9.18 -0.60
C ARG A 358 14.84 -8.03 -0.41
N TRP A 359 13.66 -8.14 -1.01
CA TRP A 359 12.54 -7.19 -0.83
C TRP A 359 11.51 -7.58 0.23
N ILE A 360 11.28 -8.88 0.49
CA ILE A 360 10.29 -9.37 1.47
C ILE A 360 10.78 -10.70 2.08
N GLU A 361 10.61 -10.89 3.40
CA GLU A 361 10.61 -12.22 4.04
C GLU A 361 9.22 -12.85 3.82
N LYS A 362 9.15 -14.07 3.28
CA LYS A 362 7.89 -14.74 2.93
C LYS A 362 7.12 -15.19 4.18
N GLU A 363 6.49 -14.26 4.88
CA GLU A 363 5.39 -14.53 5.80
C GLU A 363 4.06 -14.30 5.08
N VAL A 364 3.56 -15.39 4.48
CA VAL A 364 2.24 -15.53 3.84
C VAL A 364 1.94 -14.53 2.70
N ASP A 365 1.63 -15.12 1.56
CA ASP A 365 2.07 -14.72 0.22
C ASP A 365 1.16 -13.66 -0.45
N SER A 366 1.35 -12.39 -0.09
CA SER A 366 0.69 -11.24 -0.76
C SER A 366 1.44 -10.72 -1.99
N ALA A 367 2.64 -11.24 -2.23
CA ALA A 367 3.65 -10.61 -3.08
C ALA A 367 3.94 -11.37 -4.39
N LEU A 368 3.45 -12.62 -4.56
CA LEU A 368 3.64 -13.42 -5.79
C LEU A 368 3.01 -12.78 -7.03
N VAL A 369 1.93 -12.01 -6.88
CA VAL A 369 1.26 -11.35 -8.00
C VAL A 369 2.01 -10.14 -8.50
N ILE A 370 2.46 -9.25 -7.60
CA ILE A 370 3.19 -8.04 -8.02
C ILE A 370 4.38 -8.45 -8.90
N LEU A 371 4.94 -9.64 -8.69
CA LEU A 371 6.07 -10.16 -9.48
C LEU A 371 5.77 -10.98 -10.72
N ARG A 372 4.75 -11.85 -10.73
CA ARG A 372 4.36 -12.51 -11.99
C ARG A 372 4.06 -11.49 -13.09
N TYR A 373 3.66 -10.30 -12.66
CA TYR A 373 3.19 -9.24 -13.51
C TYR A 373 4.24 -8.17 -13.79
N THR A 374 5.06 -7.78 -12.80
CA THR A 374 6.16 -6.87 -13.09
C THR A 374 7.40 -7.52 -13.73
N SER A 375 7.56 -8.86 -13.79
CA SER A 375 8.83 -9.49 -14.21
C SER A 375 8.84 -10.55 -15.33
N GLU A 376 7.74 -10.81 -16.05
CA GLU A 376 7.77 -11.71 -17.23
C GLU A 376 7.13 -11.15 -18.51
N PRO A 377 7.83 -10.31 -19.29
CA PRO A 377 7.63 -10.29 -20.73
C PRO A 377 8.41 -11.49 -21.32
N HIS A 378 7.68 -12.43 -21.90
CA HIS A 378 8.15 -13.54 -22.75
C HIS A 378 8.43 -14.89 -22.07
N ARG A 379 7.42 -15.78 -22.11
CA ARG A 379 7.58 -17.17 -22.54
C ARG A 379 6.24 -17.83 -22.87
N HIS A 380 5.80 -17.71 -24.11
CA HIS A 380 5.09 -18.79 -24.81
C HIS A 380 5.45 -18.76 -26.29
N THR A 381 6.60 -19.36 -26.61
CA THR A 381 6.86 -19.89 -27.95
C THR A 381 5.99 -21.13 -28.16
N SER A 382 5.12 -21.05 -29.15
CA SER A 382 4.91 -22.04 -30.19
C SER A 382 5.12 -23.51 -29.82
N THR A 383 4.02 -24.21 -29.61
CA THR A 383 3.93 -25.63 -29.99
C THR A 383 2.61 -25.86 -30.70
N PHE A 384 2.62 -25.66 -32.02
CA PHE A 384 1.75 -26.42 -32.91
C PHE A 384 2.63 -27.04 -33.98
N LEU A 385 2.58 -28.38 -34.01
CA LEU A 385 2.87 -29.20 -35.19
C LEU A 385 1.92 -28.84 -36.32
#